data_AF-A0A1Y2IW51-F1
#
_entry.id   AF-A0A1Y2IW51-F1
#
_cell.length_a   1.000
_cell.length_b   1.000
_cell.length_c   1.000
_cell.angle_alpha   90.00
_cell.angle_beta   90.00
_cell.angle_gamma   90.00
#
_symmetry.space_group_name_H-M   'P 1'
#
loop_
_entity.id
_entity.type
_entity.pdbx_description
1 polymer ?
#
loop_
_entity_poly.entity_id
_entity_poly.type
_entity_poly.pdbx_seq_one_letter_code
_entity_poly.pdbx_strand_id
1 'polypeptide(L)'
;MSQHRFRVNPVKSYAERMTETRSELRRLVRSKLCEITGEPNAQMRWSRNAYMRDVVSRYRVRIEGWPLNEVPFKNLSDVTNLGKMEYLLRGWTEGTIYFRLITDAEFREMIADPSPWIGPIEGLGIDDGPEDAGPSQG
;
A
#
# COMPACT_ATOMS: atom_id res chain seq x y z
N MET A 1 7.46 22.77 49.42
CA MET A 1 7.75 21.42 48.89
C MET A 1 7.13 21.31 47.50
N SER A 2 7.91 21.50 46.44
CA SER A 2 7.42 21.53 45.06
C SER A 2 7.17 20.12 44.54
N GLN A 3 5.90 19.76 44.36
CA GLN A 3 5.51 18.50 43.72
C GLN A 3 5.90 18.55 42.24
N HIS A 4 6.95 17.81 41.88
CA HIS A 4 7.31 17.53 40.51
C HIS A 4 6.20 16.64 39.91
N ARG A 5 5.33 17.23 39.10
CA ARG A 5 4.40 16.48 38.25
C ARG A 5 5.23 15.71 37.22
N PHE A 6 5.47 14.43 37.48
CA PHE A 6 5.88 13.49 36.44
C PHE A 6 4.83 13.56 35.32
N ARG A 7 5.21 14.16 34.18
CA ARG A 7 4.46 13.95 32.95
C ARG A 7 4.72 12.52 32.55
N VAL A 8 3.85 11.60 32.98
CA VAL A 8 3.78 10.28 32.38
C VAL A 8 3.53 10.53 30.90
N ASN A 9 4.52 10.25 30.07
CA ASN A 9 4.36 10.33 28.62
C ASN A 9 3.21 9.37 28.30
N PRO A 10 2.05 9.84 27.81
CA PRO A 10 0.93 8.95 27.59
C PRO A 10 1.39 7.86 26.63
N VAL A 11 1.12 6.60 26.97
CA VAL A 11 1.35 5.47 26.07
C VAL A 11 0.62 5.84 24.78
N LYS A 12 1.37 5.88 23.65
CA LYS A 12 0.84 6.26 22.35
C LYS A 12 -0.50 5.57 22.12
N SER A 13 -1.52 6.37 21.85
CA SER A 13 -2.86 5.88 21.56
C SER A 13 -2.83 4.93 20.36
N TYR A 14 -3.77 3.99 20.29
CA TYR A 14 -3.92 3.09 19.15
C TYR A 14 -3.96 3.85 17.82
N ALA A 15 -4.62 5.01 17.79
CA ALA A 15 -4.68 5.88 16.60
C ALA A 15 -3.32 6.52 16.25
N GLU A 16 -2.52 6.89 17.25
CA GLU A 16 -1.17 7.43 17.04
C GLU A 16 -0.23 6.34 16.51
N ARG A 17 -0.25 5.14 17.12
CA ARG A 17 0.52 3.99 16.65
C ARG A 17 0.15 3.61 15.22
N MET A 18 -1.15 3.60 14.89
CA MET A 18 -1.63 3.36 13.53
C MET A 18 -1.08 4.41 12.55
N THR A 19 -1.16 5.68 12.91
CA THR A 19 -0.69 6.78 12.05
C THR A 19 0.81 6.73 11.81
N GLU A 20 1.57 6.42 12.86
CA GLU A 20 3.03 6.24 12.80
C GLU A 20 3.40 5.04 11.93
N THR A 21 2.81 3.87 12.19
CA THR A 21 3.06 2.64 11.41
C THR A 21 2.73 2.84 9.93
N ARG A 22 1.60 3.51 9.61
CA ARG A 22 1.24 3.86 8.22
C ARG A 22 2.27 4.79 7.58
N SER A 23 2.76 5.78 8.32
CA SER A 23 3.74 6.74 7.82
C SER A 23 5.07 6.06 7.53
N GLU A 24 5.51 5.20 8.44
CA GLU A 24 6.71 4.39 8.29
C GLU A 24 6.61 3.43 7.12
N LEU A 25 5.50 2.68 7.02
CA LEU A 25 5.26 1.79 5.90
C LEU A 25 5.26 2.54 4.56
N ARG A 26 4.59 3.71 4.47
CA ARG A 26 4.60 4.53 3.25
C ARG A 26 6.00 4.99 2.86
N ARG A 27 6.83 5.40 3.83
CA ARG A 27 8.23 5.78 3.57
C ARG A 27 9.03 4.59 3.08
N LEU A 28 8.89 3.44 3.73
CA LEU A 28 9.60 2.21 3.39
C LEU A 28 9.24 1.72 1.99
N VAL A 29 7.94 1.59 1.68
CA VAL A 29 7.47 1.19 0.36
C VAL A 29 7.93 2.18 -0.71
N ARG A 30 7.81 3.49 -0.47
CA ARG A 30 8.31 4.49 -1.42
C ARG A 30 9.82 4.36 -1.66
N SER A 31 10.60 4.23 -0.58
CA SER A 31 12.05 4.08 -0.67
C SER A 31 12.43 2.85 -1.49
N LYS A 32 11.79 1.70 -1.21
CA LYS A 32 12.03 0.45 -1.94
C LYS A 32 11.61 0.53 -3.39
N LEU A 33 10.51 1.24 -3.68
CA LEU A 33 10.07 1.48 -5.05
C LEU A 33 11.09 2.35 -5.80
N CYS A 34 11.53 3.47 -5.23
CA CYS A 34 12.56 4.32 -5.84
C CYS A 34 13.89 3.57 -6.04
N GLU A 35 14.27 2.72 -5.09
CA GLU A 35 15.50 1.92 -5.15
C GLU A 35 15.47 0.94 -6.34
N ILE A 36 14.36 0.23 -6.55
CA ILE A 36 14.26 -0.75 -7.63
C ILE A 36 14.02 -0.13 -9.00
N THR A 37 13.30 0.99 -9.07
CA THR A 37 12.99 1.65 -10.35
C THR A 37 14.09 2.62 -10.79
N GLY A 38 14.96 3.06 -9.87
CA GLY A 38 15.90 4.15 -10.09
C GLY A 38 15.24 5.54 -10.17
N GLU A 39 13.91 5.62 -9.98
CA GLU A 39 13.14 6.84 -10.15
C GLU A 39 12.87 7.49 -8.78
N PRO A 40 13.51 8.63 -8.44
CA PRO A 40 13.34 9.28 -7.13
C PRO A 40 11.92 9.83 -6.91
N ASN A 41 11.19 10.05 -8.01
CA ASN A 41 9.83 10.53 -8.01
C ASN A 41 8.78 9.42 -8.16
N ALA A 42 9.19 8.15 -8.07
CA ALA A 42 8.24 7.04 -8.11
C ALA A 42 7.23 7.16 -6.96
N GLN A 43 5.95 7.06 -7.31
CA GLN A 43 4.85 7.12 -6.36
C GLN A 43 4.10 5.79 -6.39
N MET A 44 3.88 5.25 -5.19
CA MET A 44 3.08 4.05 -5.02
C MET A 44 1.60 4.37 -5.22
N ARG A 45 0.91 3.54 -6.00
CA ARG A 45 -0.54 3.56 -6.16
C ARG A 45 -1.13 2.28 -5.57
N TRP A 46 -2.12 2.43 -4.70
CA TRP A 46 -2.74 1.30 -4.00
C TRP A 46 -4.06 0.84 -4.63
N SER A 47 -4.68 1.67 -5.48
CA SER A 47 -5.84 1.26 -6.27
C SER A 47 -5.39 0.32 -7.38
N ARG A 48 -6.11 -0.79 -7.60
CA ARG A 48 -5.82 -1.79 -8.64
C ARG A 48 -5.46 -1.17 -9.99
N ASN A 49 -6.35 -0.37 -10.55
CA ASN A 49 -6.17 0.22 -11.88
C ASN A 49 -4.94 1.13 -11.93
N ALA A 50 -4.77 1.99 -10.92
CA ALA A 50 -3.64 2.89 -10.82
C ALA A 50 -2.31 2.14 -10.55
N TYR A 51 -2.34 1.04 -9.80
CA TYR A 51 -1.17 0.19 -9.57
C TYR A 51 -0.72 -0.47 -10.88
N MET A 52 -1.64 -1.11 -11.60
CA MET A 52 -1.31 -1.74 -12.88
C MET A 52 -0.81 -0.74 -13.92
N ARG A 53 -1.42 0.45 -14.00
CA ARG A 53 -1.03 1.49 -14.96
C ARG A 53 0.26 2.22 -14.56
N ASP A 54 0.33 2.74 -13.34
CA ASP A 54 1.37 3.68 -12.94
C ASP A 54 2.58 3.01 -12.28
N VAL A 55 2.44 1.77 -11.79
CA VAL A 55 3.54 1.01 -11.16
C VAL A 55 4.00 -0.12 -12.06
N VAL A 56 3.09 -1.03 -12.41
CA VAL A 56 3.43 -2.25 -13.16
C VAL A 56 3.77 -1.92 -14.61
N SER A 57 2.89 -1.25 -15.35
CA SER A 57 3.12 -0.94 -16.77
C SER A 57 4.27 0.07 -16.95
N ARG A 58 4.34 1.08 -16.10
CA ARG A 58 5.34 2.15 -16.18
C ARG A 58 6.75 1.70 -15.79
N TYR A 59 6.90 1.01 -14.65
CA TYR A 59 8.23 0.67 -14.12
C TYR A 59 8.59 -0.81 -14.27
N ARG A 60 7.66 -1.65 -14.76
CA ARG A 60 7.85 -3.11 -14.86
C ARG A 60 8.27 -3.72 -13.53
N VAL A 61 7.60 -3.30 -12.46
CA VAL A 61 7.77 -3.86 -11.11
C VAL A 61 6.45 -4.35 -10.55
N ARG A 62 6.49 -5.46 -9.80
CA ARG A 62 5.35 -5.95 -9.01
C ARG A 62 5.76 -6.17 -7.56
N ILE A 63 4.76 -6.29 -6.69
CA ILE A 63 4.96 -6.71 -5.30
C ILE A 63 4.88 -8.23 -5.25
N GLU A 64 5.88 -8.82 -4.64
CA GLU A 64 5.93 -10.24 -4.31
C GLU A 64 5.68 -10.47 -2.82
N GLY A 65 5.05 -11.60 -2.49
CA GLY A 65 4.81 -12.01 -1.10
C GLY A 65 3.71 -11.24 -0.36
N TRP A 66 2.87 -10.48 -1.06
CA TRP A 66 1.76 -9.76 -0.40
C TRP A 66 0.75 -10.75 0.21
N PRO A 67 0.39 -10.61 1.51
CA PRO A 67 -0.47 -11.55 2.21
C PRO A 67 -1.97 -11.30 1.91
N LEU A 68 -2.41 -11.58 0.68
CA LEU A 68 -3.79 -11.30 0.21
C LEU A 68 -4.88 -11.93 1.08
N ASN A 69 -4.60 -13.09 1.70
CA ASN A 69 -5.54 -13.78 2.60
C ASN A 69 -5.80 -13.01 3.90
N GLU A 70 -4.84 -12.21 4.36
CA GLU A 70 -4.92 -11.46 5.62
C GLU A 70 -5.27 -9.99 5.37
N VAL A 71 -4.64 -9.40 4.37
CA VAL A 71 -4.75 -7.99 4.04
C VAL A 71 -5.08 -7.82 2.56
N PRO A 72 -6.33 -7.44 2.24
CA PRO A 72 -6.70 -7.10 0.87
C PRO A 72 -5.80 -5.99 0.32
N PHE A 73 -5.47 -6.06 -0.96
CA PHE A 73 -4.67 -5.05 -1.63
C PHE A 73 -5.48 -3.76 -1.85
N LYS A 74 -5.43 -2.86 -0.86
CA LYS A 74 -6.13 -1.57 -0.88
C LYS A 74 -5.29 -0.47 -0.24
N ASN A 75 -5.79 0.75 -0.23
CA ASN A 75 -5.08 1.87 0.38
C ASN A 75 -4.83 1.60 1.87
N LEU A 76 -3.62 1.91 2.33
CA LEU A 76 -3.21 1.75 3.72
C LEU A 76 -4.07 2.58 4.70
N SER A 77 -4.76 3.62 4.21
CA SER A 77 -5.78 4.35 5.00
C SER A 77 -6.98 3.48 5.38
N ASP A 78 -7.34 2.53 4.53
CA ASP A 78 -8.58 1.75 4.64
C ASP A 78 -8.38 0.48 5.47
N VAL A 79 -7.13 0.20 5.85
CA VAL A 79 -6.76 -0.85 6.79
C VAL A 79 -6.86 -0.28 8.20
N THR A 80 -7.96 -0.56 8.89
CA THR A 80 -8.26 -0.05 10.24
C THR A 80 -7.68 -0.89 11.38
N ASN A 81 -7.10 -2.05 11.06
CA ASN A 81 -6.50 -2.97 12.04
C ASN A 81 -4.98 -2.76 12.14
N LEU A 82 -4.52 -2.38 13.33
CA LEU A 82 -3.10 -2.08 13.60
C LEU A 82 -2.24 -3.33 13.44
N GLY A 83 -2.71 -4.50 13.89
CA GLY A 83 -1.98 -5.75 13.74
C GLY A 83 -1.75 -6.11 12.27
N LYS A 84 -2.73 -5.85 11.40
CA LYS A 84 -2.56 -6.00 9.94
C LYS A 84 -1.54 -5.02 9.37
N MET A 85 -1.54 -3.77 9.84
CA MET A 85 -0.57 -2.75 9.42
C MET A 85 0.86 -3.09 9.87
N GLU A 86 1.03 -3.52 11.12
CA GLU A 86 2.31 -3.96 11.69
C GLU A 86 2.81 -5.23 10.97
N TYR A 87 1.91 -6.14 10.61
CA TYR A 87 2.25 -7.33 9.82
C TYR A 87 2.82 -6.96 8.43
N LEU A 88 2.19 -6.00 7.74
CA LEU A 88 2.72 -5.48 6.48
C LEU A 88 4.08 -4.82 6.69
N LEU A 89 4.21 -3.92 7.67
CA LEU A 89 5.48 -3.25 7.96
C LEU A 89 6.60 -4.24 8.23
N ARG A 90 6.33 -5.26 9.04
CA ARG A 90 7.27 -6.34 9.31
C ARG A 90 7.63 -7.09 8.03
N GLY A 91 6.65 -7.44 7.20
CA GLY A 91 6.92 -8.14 5.95
C GLY A 91 7.81 -7.37 4.97
N TRP A 92 7.60 -6.06 4.85
CA TRP A 92 8.46 -5.17 4.07
C TRP A 92 9.87 -5.01 4.67
N THR A 93 9.99 -5.07 5.99
CA THR A 93 11.26 -4.91 6.71
C THR A 93 12.10 -6.19 6.65
N GLU A 94 11.46 -7.34 6.80
CA GLU A 94 12.08 -8.68 6.70
C GLU A 94 12.35 -9.09 5.25
N GLY A 95 11.77 -8.40 4.27
CA GLY A 95 11.92 -8.72 2.86
C GLY A 95 11.05 -9.89 2.40
N THR A 96 10.08 -10.33 3.20
CA THR A 96 9.05 -11.28 2.74
C THR A 96 8.09 -10.62 1.76
N ILE A 97 7.86 -9.32 1.92
CA ILE A 97 7.18 -8.45 0.96
C ILE A 97 8.23 -7.55 0.32
N TYR A 98 8.37 -7.61 -0.99
CA TYR A 98 9.37 -6.81 -1.71
C TYR A 98 8.90 -6.48 -3.12
N PHE A 99 9.50 -5.45 -3.71
CA PHE A 99 9.32 -5.18 -5.13
C PHE A 99 10.27 -6.05 -5.95
N ARG A 100 9.77 -6.56 -7.06
CA ARG A 100 10.53 -7.34 -8.03
C ARG A 100 10.29 -6.80 -9.44
N LEU A 101 11.38 -6.69 -10.21
CA LEU A 101 11.31 -6.43 -11.64
C LEU A 101 10.69 -7.63 -12.36
N ILE A 102 9.73 -7.37 -13.24
CA ILE A 102 9.04 -8.38 -14.02
C ILE A 102 9.49 -8.33 -15.47
N THR A 103 9.58 -9.51 -16.07
CA THR A 103 9.82 -9.66 -17.51
C THR A 103 8.57 -9.29 -18.31
N ASP A 104 8.72 -9.10 -19.63
CA ASP A 104 7.58 -8.87 -20.52
C ASP A 104 6.58 -10.04 -20.53
N ALA A 105 7.06 -11.27 -20.30
CA ALA A 105 6.19 -12.44 -20.19
C ALA A 105 5.31 -12.36 -18.94
N GLU A 106 5.94 -12.13 -17.78
CA GLU A 106 5.24 -11.95 -16.50
C GLU A 106 4.30 -10.73 -16.53
N PHE A 107 4.68 -9.66 -17.22
CA PHE A 107 3.81 -8.51 -17.43
C PHE A 107 2.55 -8.89 -18.21
N ARG A 108 2.68 -9.65 -19.30
CA ARG A 108 1.51 -10.12 -20.06
C ARG A 108 0.62 -11.04 -19.22
N GLU A 109 1.20 -11.93 -18.44
CA GLU A 109 0.45 -12.78 -17.51
C GLU A 109 -0.33 -11.94 -16.50
N MET A 110 0.30 -10.93 -15.93
CA MET A 110 -0.32 -10.04 -14.96
C MET A 110 -1.42 -9.15 -15.57
N ILE A 111 -1.29 -8.76 -16.84
CA ILE A 111 -2.34 -8.05 -17.59
C ILE A 111 -3.52 -8.97 -17.91
N ALA A 112 -3.26 -10.24 -18.21
CA ALA A 112 -4.29 -11.23 -18.47
C ALA A 112 -5.06 -11.59 -17.18
N ASP A 113 -4.34 -11.81 -16.08
CA ASP A 113 -4.91 -12.08 -14.77
C ASP A 113 -4.06 -11.49 -13.63
N PRO A 114 -4.44 -10.34 -13.05
CA PRO A 114 -3.70 -9.76 -11.93
C PRO A 114 -4.07 -10.38 -10.58
N SER A 115 -5.11 -11.23 -10.52
CA SER A 115 -5.66 -11.72 -9.25
C SER A 115 -4.72 -12.52 -8.35
N PRO A 116 -3.72 -13.27 -8.85
CA PRO A 116 -2.73 -13.90 -8.01
C PRO A 116 -1.90 -12.93 -7.15
N TRP A 117 -1.75 -11.67 -7.58
CA TRP A 117 -0.89 -10.68 -6.92
C TRP A 117 -1.65 -9.59 -6.17
N ILE A 118 -2.82 -9.19 -6.68
CA ILE A 118 -3.63 -8.12 -6.08
C ILE A 118 -5.04 -8.57 -5.65
N GLY A 119 -5.31 -9.88 -5.66
CA GLY A 119 -6.56 -10.49 -5.22
C GLY A 119 -7.67 -10.49 -6.29
N PRO A 120 -8.83 -11.11 -6.03
CA PRO A 120 -9.99 -11.06 -6.92
C PRO A 120 -10.61 -9.66 -6.98
N ILE A 121 -11.31 -9.33 -8.09
CA ILE A 121 -12.07 -8.07 -8.23
C ILE A 121 -13.16 -7.99 -7.16
N GLU A 122 -13.83 -9.11 -6.86
CA GLU A 122 -14.98 -9.18 -5.94
C GLU A 122 -14.63 -8.96 -4.44
N GLY A 123 -13.35 -9.05 -4.06
CA GLY A 123 -12.91 -8.90 -2.66
C GLY A 123 -12.49 -7.48 -2.26
N LEU A 124 -12.37 -6.58 -3.23
CA LEU A 124 -12.02 -5.19 -3.03
C LEU A 124 -13.27 -4.39 -3.33
N GLY A 125 -14.05 -4.05 -2.29
CA GLY A 125 -15.26 -3.25 -2.40
C GLY A 125 -15.04 -2.12 -3.40
N ILE A 126 -15.59 -2.32 -4.59
CA ILE A 126 -15.60 -1.37 -5.68
C ILE A 126 -16.52 -0.26 -5.19
N ASP A 127 -15.95 0.71 -4.47
CA ASP A 127 -16.46 2.07 -4.51
C ASP A 127 -16.06 2.60 -5.88
N ASP A 128 -16.81 2.18 -6.92
CA ASP A 128 -16.99 2.96 -8.12
C ASP A 128 -17.82 4.18 -7.68
N GLY A 129 -17.18 5.08 -6.94
CA GLY A 129 -17.65 6.44 -6.84
C GLY A 129 -17.64 6.97 -8.27
N PRO A 130 -18.79 7.39 -8.82
CA PRO A 130 -18.87 7.77 -10.23
C PRO A 130 -17.87 8.89 -10.49
N GLU A 131 -16.87 8.58 -11.33
CA GLU A 131 -15.97 9.54 -11.92
C GLU A 131 -16.80 10.47 -12.81
N ASP A 132 -17.20 11.59 -12.22
CA ASP A 132 -17.46 12.87 -12.89
C ASP A 132 -18.42 12.82 -14.10
N ALA A 133 -19.73 12.68 -13.83
CA ALA A 133 -20.76 13.13 -14.76
C ALA A 133 -21.09 14.61 -14.49
N GLY A 134 -20.17 15.51 -14.84
CA GLY A 134 -20.47 16.89 -15.22
C GLY A 134 -20.21 17.05 -16.73
N PRO A 135 -21.13 17.66 -17.49
CA PRO A 135 -21.46 19.05 -17.24
C PRO A 135 -22.96 19.34 -17.15
N SER A 136 -23.25 20.37 -16.35
CA SER A 136 -24.50 21.13 -16.36
C SER A 136 -24.89 21.56 -17.78
N GLN A 137 -26.09 21.19 -18.19
CA GLN A 137 -26.88 21.89 -19.20
C GLN A 137 -28.33 21.90 -18.72
N GLY A 138 -28.90 23.10 -18.58
CA GLY A 138 -30.26 23.36 -18.11
C GLY A 138 -30.38 24.75 -17.53
#